data_AF-A0A1M5B7L5-F1
#
_entry.id   AF-A0A1M5B7L5-F1
#
_cell.length_a   1.000
_cell.length_b   1.000
_cell.length_c   1.000
_cell.angle_alpha   90.00
_cell.angle_beta   90.00
_cell.angle_gamma   90.00
#
_symmetry.space_group_name_H-M   'P 1'
#
loop_
_entity.id
_entity.type
_entity.pdbx_description
1 polymer ?
#
loop_
_entity_poly.entity_id
_entity_poly.type
_entity_poly.pdbx_seq_one_letter_code
_entity_poly.pdbx_strand_id
1 'polypeptide(L)' 'MANLTQKELQYIEDSLSMMQQNEKCFRDCADKLSDNQLKTLCQQLAQSQKNAYQTIIKHLL' A
#
# COMPACT_ATOMS: atom_id res chain seq x y z
N MET A 1 -15.35 17.04 -1.74
CA MET A 1 -14.81 16.52 -0.47
C MET A 1 -15.88 15.66 0.15
N ALA A 2 -15.68 14.35 0.21
CA ALA A 2 -16.66 13.44 0.77
C ALA A 2 -17.02 13.89 2.20
N ASN A 3 -18.32 13.91 2.55
CA ASN A 3 -18.81 14.14 3.91
C ASN A 3 -18.44 12.94 4.80
N LEU A 4 -17.14 12.71 4.98
CA LEU A 4 -16.61 11.68 5.84
C LEU A 4 -16.64 12.20 7.27
N THR A 5 -17.14 11.36 8.16
CA THR A 5 -17.00 11.59 9.59
C THR A 5 -15.52 11.46 9.99
N GLN A 6 -15.15 12.06 11.12
CA GLN A 6 -13.79 11.97 11.65
C GLN A 6 -13.32 10.52 11.84
N LYS A 7 -14.23 9.62 12.20
CA LYS A 7 -13.92 8.20 12.39
C LYS A 7 -13.63 7.50 11.06
N GLU A 8 -14.37 7.84 10.00
CA GLU A 8 -14.11 7.30 8.66
C GLU A 8 -12.79 7.82 8.10
N LEU A 9 -12.47 9.10 8.33
CA LEU A 9 -11.16 9.66 7.99
C LEU A 9 -10.03 8.92 8.71
N GLN A 10 -10.16 8.67 10.01
CA GLN A 10 -9.15 7.91 10.77
C GLN A 10 -8.93 6.50 10.20
N TYR A 11 -10.00 5.76 9.88
CA TYR A 11 -9.86 4.42 9.28
C TYR A 11 -9.14 4.46 7.93
N ILE A 12 -9.38 5.51 7.15
CA ILE A 12 -8.74 5.69 5.86
C ILE A 12 -7.26 6.03 6.04
N GLU A 13 -6.91 6.91 6.99
CA GLU A 13 -5.52 7.23 7.34
C GLU A 13 -4.75 6.00 7.86
N ASP A 14 -5.37 5.19 8.71
CA ASP A 14 -4.80 3.94 9.21
C ASP A 14 -4.57 2.95 8.05
N SER A 15 -5.55 2.83 7.14
CA SER A 15 -5.45 1.98 5.95
C SER A 15 -4.33 2.44 5.01
N LEU A 16 -4.21 3.74 4.79
CA LEU A 16 -3.15 4.35 3.99
C LEU A 16 -1.77 4.08 4.59
N SER A 17 -1.64 4.20 5.91
CA SER A 17 -0.40 3.90 6.64
C SER A 17 -0.02 2.41 6.53
N MET A 18 -1.00 1.52 6.66
CA MET A 18 -0.80 0.09 6.48
C MET A 18 -0.34 -0.26 5.05
N MET A 19 -0.93 0.37 4.03
CA MET A 19 -0.52 0.15 2.63
C MET A 19 0.93 0.56 2.39
N GLN A 20 1.39 1.67 2.96
CA GLN A 20 2.79 2.11 2.88
C GLN A 20 3.74 1.14 3.60
N GLN A 21 3.37 0.66 4.78
CA GLN A 21 4.17 -0.34 5.49
C GLN A 21 4.24 -1.66 4.72
N ASN A 22 3.13 -2.10 4.12
CA ASN A 22 3.08 -3.32 3.30
C ASN A 22 3.93 -3.18 2.04
N GLU A 23 3.89 -2.03 1.34
CA GLU A 23 4.78 -1.77 0.20
C GLU A 23 6.24 -1.98 0.61
N LYS A 24 6.67 -1.34 1.71
CA LYS A 24 8.04 -1.45 2.21
C LYS A 24 8.40 -2.88 2.58
N CYS A 25 7.51 -3.58 3.29
CA CYS A 25 7.70 -4.97 3.67
C CYS A 25 7.90 -5.87 2.44
N PHE A 26 7.10 -5.70 1.39
CA PHE A 26 7.25 -6.48 0.16
C PHE A 26 8.52 -6.14 -0.61
N ARG A 27 8.95 -4.87 -0.64
CA ARG A 27 10.26 -4.49 -1.22
C ARG A 27 11.41 -5.14 -0.44
N ASP A 28 11.41 -5.01 0.88
CA ASP A 28 12.44 -5.60 1.74
C ASP A 28 12.48 -7.13 1.61
N CYS A 29 11.33 -7.78 1.40
CA CYS A 29 11.24 -9.22 1.14
C CYS A 29 11.84 -9.57 -0.23
N ALA A 30 11.51 -8.83 -1.29
CA ALA A 30 12.08 -9.03 -2.62
C ALA A 30 13.61 -8.93 -2.62
N ASP A 31 14.17 -8.00 -1.84
CA ASP A 31 15.63 -7.82 -1.76
C ASP A 31 16.35 -8.99 -1.06
N LYS A 32 15.65 -9.70 -0.15
CA LYS A 32 16.20 -10.82 0.63
C LYS A 32 15.99 -12.19 -0.03
N LEU A 33 15.07 -12.29 -0.97
CA LEU A 33 14.80 -13.54 -1.67
C LEU A 33 15.95 -13.89 -2.62
N SER A 34 16.13 -15.17 -2.90
CA SER A 34 17.06 -15.66 -3.93
C SER A 34 16.33 -16.17 -5.17
N ASP A 35 15.07 -16.59 -5.00
CA ASP A 35 14.22 -17.07 -6.08
C ASP A 35 13.64 -15.89 -6.90
N ASN A 36 13.87 -15.92 -8.22
CA ASN A 36 13.46 -14.83 -9.11
C ASN A 36 11.94 -14.72 -9.32
N GLN A 37 11.19 -15.83 -9.22
CA GLN A 37 9.73 -15.80 -9.32
C GLN A 37 9.13 -15.16 -8.07
N LEU A 38 9.62 -15.54 -6.89
CA LEU A 38 9.18 -14.96 -5.63
C LEU A 38 9.55 -13.47 -5.52
N LYS A 39 10.75 -13.08 -5.99
CA LYS A 39 11.12 -11.66 -6.13
C LYS A 39 10.12 -10.87 -6.95
N THR A 40 9.80 -11.39 -8.14
CA THR A 40 8.87 -10.75 -9.07
C THR A 40 7.50 -10.61 -8.44
N LEU A 41 7.01 -11.64 -7.75
CA LEU A 41 5.75 -11.59 -7.01
C LEU A 41 5.77 -10.52 -5.91
N CYS A 42 6.81 -10.47 -5.07
CA CYS A 42 6.94 -9.45 -4.04
C CYS A 42 6.99 -8.03 -4.62
N GLN A 43 7.70 -7.82 -5.73
CA GLN A 43 7.73 -6.54 -6.43
C GLN A 43 6.35 -6.14 -6.99
N GLN A 44 5.60 -7.09 -7.55
CA GLN A 44 4.22 -6.87 -8.01
C GLN A 44 3.28 -6.52 -6.85
N LEU A 45 3.41 -7.20 -5.71
CA LEU A 45 2.63 -6.91 -4.51
C LEU A 45 2.95 -5.51 -3.95
N ALA A 46 4.22 -5.13 -3.89
CA ALA A 46 4.63 -3.77 -3.50
C ALA A 46 4.01 -2.72 -4.42
N GLN A 47 4.09 -2.94 -5.74
CA GLN A 47 3.51 -2.01 -6.71
C GLN A 47 1.98 -1.91 -6.59
N SER A 48 1.30 -3.02 -6.30
CA SER A 48 -0.14 -3.05 -6.06
C SER A 48 -0.53 -2.19 -4.85
N GLN A 49 0.19 -2.33 -3.72
CA GLN A 49 -0.04 -1.49 -2.53
C GLN A 49 0.13 0.00 -2.82
N LYS A 50 1.19 0.36 -3.57
CA LYS A 50 1.44 1.74 -3.98
C LYS A 50 0.32 2.29 -4.88
N ASN A 51 -0.17 1.49 -5.82
CA ASN A 51 -1.26 1.89 -6.71
C ASN A 51 -2.59 2.08 -5.96
N ALA A 52 -2.89 1.18 -5.01
CA ALA A 52 -4.06 1.28 -4.15
C ALA A 52 -4.01 2.56 -3.29
N TYR A 53 -2.87 2.84 -2.65
CA TYR A 53 -2.64 4.07 -1.90
C TYR A 53 -2.91 5.32 -2.74
N GLN A 54 -2.31 5.40 -3.94
CA GLN A 54 -2.49 6.55 -4.83
C GLN A 54 -3.94 6.73 -5.29
N THR A 55 -4.67 5.63 -5.48
CA THR A 55 -6.08 5.66 -5.88
C THR A 55 -6.95 6.21 -4.76
N ILE A 56 -6.73 5.77 -3.52
CA ILE A 56 -7.48 6.27 -2.35
C ILE A 56 -7.18 7.74 -2.12
N ILE A 57 -5.92 8.18 -2.15
CA ILE A 57 -5.55 9.60 -2.02
C ILE A 57 -6.24 10.47 -3.08
N LYS A 58 -6.31 10.01 -4.34
CA LYS A 58 -7.01 10.72 -5.42
C LYS A 58 -8.51 10.88 -5.19
N HIS A 59 -9.14 9.99 -4.42
CA HIS A 59 -10.56 10.08 -4.09
C HIS A 59 -10.84 10.92 -2.85
N LEU A 60 -9.82 11.14 -2.01
CA LEU A 60 -9.92 11.98 -0.80
C LEU A 60 -9.66 13.46 -1.07
N LEU A 61 -8.74 13.77 -1.99
CA LEU A 61 -8.44 15.13 -2.46
C LEU A 61 -9.52 15.65 -3.42
#